data_AF-A0A3D1J3I0-F1
#
_entry.id   AF-A0A3D1J3I0-F1
#
_cell.length_a   1.000
_cell.length_b   1.000
_cell.length_c   1.000
_cell.angle_alpha   90.00
_cell.angle_beta   90.00
_cell.angle_gamma   90.00
#
_symmetry.space_group_name_H-M   'P 1'
#
loop_
_entity.id
_entity.type
_entity.pdbx_description
1 polymer ?
#
loop_
_entity_poly.entity_id
_entity_poly.type
_entity_poly.pdbx_seq_one_letter_code
_entity_poly.pdbx_strand_id
1 'polypeptide(L)'
;MTLAQLYVRDGLLALDGHFLQALEAAAPPLKLQLQQARSQPEALTPLQESQLLLALGPYLEGFVARLFRIETQVSDLSQRHHALAPLYAIKRKFVQRTAARKINAEQAESIDGAALQLRLRDWFGGQFDELVFATQVQAWLEDETGNAEKIDVALHYAAWALHTEAGKAAHRGGILFRLPHAVDHMHLVPGAEARDQDGYRSFSIKPAQIRQRNGFALTDTGCDLRGALDQANYCILCHAQGKDSCSHGLLEKTPKDGPPLVGKAAFKRTVFGVIQTGCPLSEKISEFHSLKAGGYPLAALAMITVDNPMAAATGHRICNDCMKSCIYQKQEPVNIPEIETRTIKDVLALPYGFEIYSLLTRWNPLNLRRPYPRAHTGYRVLVTGMGPAGYTLAHQLLNDGHTVVGIDGLKIEPLPEHLSGVRADGSRIPFAPVAAVDDLFDALDQRILAGFGGVAEYGITVRWDKNFLKVVRLLLERRPEFSMFGGVRFGGTLSVEDAFRLGFDHIALALGAGRPTVLDIPNGLARGVRTASDFLMGLQLTGAAKADSLANLQLRLPVVVIGGGLTGIDTATESLAYYPVQVEKFTQRYEQLCAERGA
;
A
#
# COMPACT_ATOMS: atom_id res chain seq x y z
N MET A 1 -3.46 -30.52 -8.11
CA MET A 1 -4.36 -29.62 -8.87
C MET A 1 -3.54 -28.88 -9.92
N THR A 2 -4.12 -28.55 -11.07
CA THR A 2 -3.46 -27.76 -12.13
C THR A 2 -3.75 -26.27 -11.95
N LEU A 3 -2.93 -25.39 -12.55
CA LEU A 3 -3.18 -23.95 -12.53
C LEU A 3 -4.56 -23.58 -13.09
N ALA A 4 -4.97 -24.22 -14.21
CA ALA A 4 -6.27 -23.99 -14.81
C ALA A 4 -7.44 -24.31 -13.85
N GLN A 5 -7.31 -25.37 -13.04
CA GLN A 5 -8.30 -25.68 -12.01
C GLN A 5 -8.43 -24.57 -10.96
N LEU A 6 -7.34 -23.87 -10.63
CA LEU A 6 -7.38 -22.74 -9.69
C LEU A 6 -8.06 -21.49 -10.25
N TYR A 7 -8.42 -21.47 -11.54
CA TYR A 7 -9.12 -20.34 -12.20
C TYR A 7 -10.59 -20.58 -12.46
N VAL A 8 -11.10 -21.78 -12.20
CA VAL A 8 -12.50 -22.13 -12.38
C VAL A 8 -13.14 -22.51 -11.05
N ARG A 9 -14.43 -22.20 -10.90
CA ARG A 9 -15.17 -22.39 -9.65
C ARG A 9 -15.10 -23.82 -9.11
N ASP A 10 -15.27 -24.82 -9.97
CA ASP A 10 -15.28 -26.22 -9.54
C ASP A 10 -13.93 -26.67 -8.97
N GLY A 11 -12.83 -26.14 -9.51
CA GLY A 11 -11.52 -26.37 -8.94
C GLY A 11 -11.34 -25.65 -7.60
N LEU A 12 -11.85 -24.43 -7.43
CA LEU A 12 -11.82 -23.74 -6.14
C LEU A 12 -12.68 -24.44 -5.06
N LEU A 13 -13.81 -25.04 -5.44
CA LEU A 13 -14.60 -25.90 -4.56
C LEU A 13 -13.82 -27.14 -4.10
N ALA A 14 -13.17 -27.82 -5.04
CA ALA A 14 -12.32 -28.96 -4.72
C ALA A 14 -11.16 -28.57 -3.81
N LEU A 15 -10.54 -27.40 -4.06
CA LEU A 15 -9.46 -26.86 -3.21
C LEU A 15 -9.94 -26.60 -1.79
N ASP A 16 -11.11 -25.96 -1.63
CA ASP A 16 -11.70 -25.71 -0.31
C ASP A 16 -11.98 -27.02 0.43
N GLY A 17 -12.47 -28.05 -0.27
CA GLY A 17 -12.62 -29.40 0.27
C GLY A 17 -11.31 -30.01 0.77
N HIS A 18 -10.22 -29.86 0.01
CA HIS A 18 -8.88 -30.31 0.43
C HIS A 18 -8.36 -29.52 1.64
N PHE A 19 -8.62 -28.21 1.71
CA PHE A 19 -8.27 -27.41 2.89
C PHE A 19 -9.03 -27.88 4.13
N LEU A 20 -10.33 -28.14 4.02
CA LEU A 20 -11.14 -28.65 5.13
C LEU A 20 -10.68 -30.05 5.59
N GLN A 21 -10.26 -30.92 4.67
CA GLN A 21 -9.67 -32.23 5.01
C GLN A 21 -8.33 -32.07 5.74
N ALA A 22 -7.46 -31.17 5.27
CA ALA A 22 -6.20 -30.87 5.94
C ALA A 22 -6.42 -30.27 7.34
N LEU A 23 -7.43 -29.40 7.48
CA LEU A 23 -7.79 -28.81 8.76
C LEU A 23 -8.43 -29.82 9.71
N GLU A 24 -9.24 -30.76 9.22
CA GLU A 24 -9.76 -31.88 10.02
C GLU A 24 -8.62 -32.73 10.57
N ALA A 25 -7.60 -33.04 9.75
CA ALA A 25 -6.46 -33.85 10.20
C ALA A 25 -5.59 -33.14 11.25
N ALA A 26 -5.44 -31.81 11.16
CA ALA A 26 -4.55 -31.05 12.03
C ALA A 26 -5.25 -30.43 13.26
N ALA A 27 -6.50 -29.99 13.11
CA ALA A 27 -7.28 -29.30 14.13
C ALA A 27 -8.81 -29.51 13.93
N PRO A 28 -9.34 -30.73 14.22
CA PRO A 28 -10.76 -31.05 14.06
C PRO A 28 -11.72 -30.03 14.70
N PRO A 29 -11.48 -29.52 15.94
CA PRO A 29 -12.35 -28.52 16.54
C PRO A 29 -12.44 -27.22 15.73
N LEU A 30 -11.31 -26.79 15.15
CA LEU A 30 -11.24 -25.56 14.37
C LEU A 30 -11.96 -25.70 13.02
N LYS A 31 -11.90 -26.89 12.41
CA LYS A 31 -12.70 -27.23 11.23
C LYS A 31 -14.19 -27.15 11.53
N LEU A 32 -14.66 -27.72 12.64
CA LEU A 32 -16.07 -27.65 13.03
C LEU A 32 -16.51 -26.20 13.25
N GLN A 33 -15.70 -25.40 13.95
CA GLN A 33 -15.95 -23.97 14.14
C GLN A 33 -16.03 -23.22 12.81
N LEU A 34 -15.12 -23.46 11.86
CA LEU A 34 -15.17 -22.86 10.53
C LEU A 34 -16.44 -23.23 9.77
N GLN A 35 -16.86 -24.49 9.81
CA GLN A 35 -18.10 -24.93 9.14
C GLN A 35 -19.34 -24.28 9.75
N GLN A 36 -19.42 -24.22 11.09
CA GLN A 36 -20.50 -23.55 11.78
C GLN A 36 -20.53 -22.04 11.45
N ALA A 37 -19.38 -21.39 11.49
CA ALA A 37 -19.20 -19.98 11.16
C ALA A 37 -19.62 -19.66 9.71
N ARG A 38 -19.30 -20.51 8.75
CA ARG A 38 -19.73 -20.34 7.35
C ARG A 38 -21.24 -20.53 7.16
N SER A 39 -21.86 -21.41 7.95
CA SER A 39 -23.31 -21.64 7.88
C SER A 39 -24.12 -20.50 8.51
N GLN A 40 -23.58 -19.87 9.55
CA GLN A 40 -24.25 -18.82 10.33
C GLN A 40 -23.24 -17.71 10.73
N PRO A 41 -22.67 -16.96 9.78
CA PRO A 41 -21.63 -15.97 10.08
C PRO A 41 -22.14 -14.85 10.99
N GLU A 42 -23.40 -14.47 10.87
CA GLU A 42 -24.04 -13.43 11.70
C GLU A 42 -24.23 -13.83 13.18
N ALA A 43 -24.04 -15.11 13.52
CA ALA A 43 -24.09 -15.57 14.91
C ALA A 43 -22.80 -15.26 15.68
N LEU A 44 -21.72 -14.92 14.98
CA LEU A 44 -20.44 -14.56 15.60
C LEU A 44 -20.45 -13.08 16.01
N THR A 45 -20.01 -12.81 17.23
CA THR A 45 -19.57 -11.47 17.59
C THR A 45 -18.29 -11.11 16.82
N PRO A 46 -17.99 -9.82 16.59
CA PRO A 46 -16.76 -9.41 15.93
C PRO A 46 -15.49 -10.00 16.55
N LEU A 47 -15.43 -10.08 17.89
CA LEU A 47 -14.28 -10.67 18.59
C LEU A 47 -14.14 -12.18 18.31
N GLN A 48 -15.26 -12.92 18.29
CA GLN A 48 -15.25 -14.35 17.96
C GLN A 48 -14.84 -14.59 16.51
N GLU A 49 -15.31 -13.75 15.57
CA GLU A 49 -14.87 -13.78 14.17
C GLU A 49 -13.35 -13.55 14.10
N SER A 50 -12.83 -12.47 14.68
CA SER A 50 -11.38 -12.18 14.68
C SER A 50 -10.55 -13.32 15.27
N GLN A 51 -10.96 -13.88 16.42
CA GLN A 51 -10.26 -15.00 17.06
C GLN A 51 -10.23 -16.25 16.17
N LEU A 52 -11.35 -16.58 15.53
CA LEU A 52 -11.44 -17.71 14.61
C LEU A 52 -10.52 -17.51 13.40
N LEU A 53 -10.57 -16.32 12.78
CA LEU A 53 -9.75 -16.03 11.60
C LEU A 53 -8.25 -16.04 11.92
N LEU A 54 -7.85 -15.50 13.06
CA LEU A 54 -6.46 -15.55 13.54
C LEU A 54 -6.01 -16.99 13.81
N ALA A 55 -6.87 -17.83 14.40
CA ALA A 55 -6.57 -19.24 14.65
C ALA A 55 -6.42 -20.04 13.34
N LEU A 56 -7.19 -19.70 12.30
CA LEU A 56 -7.12 -20.34 10.98
C LEU A 56 -5.89 -19.92 10.17
N GLY A 57 -5.37 -18.72 10.39
CA GLY A 57 -4.27 -18.13 9.63
C GLY A 57 -3.06 -19.05 9.43
N PRO A 58 -2.44 -19.59 10.50
CA PRO A 58 -1.29 -20.49 10.39
C PRO A 58 -1.57 -21.76 9.57
N TYR A 59 -2.78 -22.31 9.65
CA TYR A 59 -3.16 -23.51 8.88
C TYR A 59 -3.35 -23.18 7.40
N LEU A 60 -3.94 -22.02 7.09
CA LEU A 60 -4.05 -21.53 5.71
C LEU A 60 -2.66 -21.32 5.10
N GLU A 61 -1.76 -20.66 5.82
CA GLU A 61 -0.40 -20.42 5.35
C GLU A 61 0.33 -21.73 5.02
N GLY A 62 0.33 -22.68 5.96
CA GLY A 62 0.96 -23.98 5.74
C GLY A 62 0.33 -24.75 4.56
N PHE A 63 -0.99 -24.65 4.39
CA PHE A 63 -1.68 -25.27 3.26
C PHE A 63 -1.30 -24.65 1.92
N VAL A 64 -1.30 -23.31 1.82
CA VAL A 64 -0.92 -22.60 0.59
C VAL A 64 0.55 -22.83 0.26
N ALA A 65 1.44 -22.82 1.26
CA ALA A 65 2.85 -23.11 1.05
C ALA A 65 3.07 -24.50 0.42
N ARG A 66 2.36 -25.53 0.92
CA ARG A 66 2.38 -26.89 0.34
C ARG A 66 1.76 -26.96 -1.06
N LEU A 67 0.65 -26.23 -1.27
CA LEU A 67 -0.03 -26.20 -2.57
C LEU A 67 0.90 -25.71 -3.70
N PHE A 68 1.72 -24.69 -3.40
CA PHE A 68 2.68 -24.09 -4.35
C PHE A 68 4.09 -24.67 -4.23
N ARG A 69 4.35 -25.58 -3.29
CA ARG A 69 5.66 -26.20 -3.01
C ARG A 69 6.75 -25.18 -2.69
N ILE A 70 6.42 -24.23 -1.82
CA ILE A 70 7.29 -23.13 -1.39
C ILE A 70 7.49 -23.08 0.13
N GLU A 71 7.34 -24.22 0.81
CA GLU A 71 7.43 -24.33 2.28
C GLU A 71 8.74 -23.77 2.81
N THR A 72 9.86 -24.03 2.12
CA THR A 72 11.18 -23.49 2.48
C THR A 72 11.20 -21.96 2.40
N GLN A 73 10.74 -21.36 1.31
CA GLN A 73 10.78 -19.91 1.11
C GLN A 73 9.85 -19.17 2.08
N VAL A 74 8.68 -19.76 2.38
CA VAL A 74 7.77 -19.22 3.41
C VAL A 74 8.41 -19.34 4.79
N SER A 75 9.04 -20.47 5.11
CA SER A 75 9.77 -20.65 6.37
C SER A 75 10.91 -19.65 6.51
N ASP A 76 11.71 -19.42 5.46
CA ASP A 76 12.81 -18.45 5.46
C ASP A 76 12.32 -17.02 5.67
N LEU A 77 11.20 -16.64 5.05
CA LEU A 77 10.57 -15.34 5.29
C LEU A 77 10.06 -15.23 6.73
N SER A 78 9.41 -16.28 7.26
CA SER A 78 8.99 -16.33 8.67
C SER A 78 10.17 -16.20 9.63
N GLN A 79 11.28 -16.91 9.37
CA GLN A 79 12.50 -16.83 10.17
C GLN A 79 13.09 -15.41 10.14
N ARG A 80 13.09 -14.74 8.99
CA ARG A 80 13.52 -13.33 8.89
C ARG A 80 12.66 -12.38 9.73
N HIS A 81 11.35 -12.65 9.90
CA HIS A 81 10.53 -11.88 10.83
C HIS A 81 10.99 -12.10 12.27
N HIS A 82 11.14 -13.36 12.69
CA HIS A 82 11.52 -13.73 14.05
C HIS A 82 12.93 -13.26 14.42
N ALA A 83 13.87 -13.27 13.47
CA ALA A 83 15.22 -12.76 13.65
C ALA A 83 15.25 -11.27 14.03
N LEU A 84 14.22 -10.50 13.67
CA LEU A 84 14.10 -9.08 14.01
C LEU A 84 13.38 -8.83 15.35
N ALA A 85 12.81 -9.86 15.98
CA ALA A 85 12.06 -9.73 17.24
C ALA A 85 12.81 -8.99 18.37
N PRO A 86 14.14 -9.18 18.56
CA PRO A 86 14.89 -8.44 19.57
C PRO A 86 14.80 -6.92 19.39
N LEU A 87 14.81 -6.40 18.15
CA LEU A 87 14.73 -4.97 17.87
C LEU A 87 13.49 -4.35 18.51
N TYR A 88 12.32 -4.93 18.29
CA TYR A 88 11.05 -4.39 18.76
C TYR A 88 10.89 -4.57 20.27
N ALA A 89 11.36 -5.69 20.81
CA ALA A 89 11.36 -5.96 22.24
C ALA A 89 12.22 -4.94 23.00
N ILE A 90 13.47 -4.72 22.55
CA ILE A 90 14.40 -3.79 23.18
C ILE A 90 14.01 -2.33 22.94
N LYS A 91 13.54 -1.98 21.74
CA LYS A 91 12.99 -0.64 21.46
C LYS A 91 11.93 -0.24 22.49
N ARG A 92 10.98 -1.15 22.77
CA ARG A 92 9.90 -0.89 23.73
C ARG A 92 10.33 -0.99 25.19
N LYS A 93 11.00 -2.08 25.58
CA LYS A 93 11.31 -2.36 27.00
C LYS A 93 12.50 -1.56 27.50
N PHE A 94 13.52 -1.38 26.68
CA PHE A 94 14.79 -0.79 27.10
C PHE A 94 14.93 0.66 26.63
N VAL A 95 14.84 0.93 25.32
CA VAL A 95 15.04 2.29 24.78
C VAL A 95 13.93 3.23 25.26
N GLN A 96 12.67 2.89 24.99
CA GLN A 96 11.53 3.76 25.32
C GLN A 96 11.22 3.83 26.81
N ARG A 97 11.22 2.70 27.52
CA ARG A 97 10.75 2.62 28.92
C ARG A 97 11.87 2.80 29.95
N THR A 98 13.13 2.64 29.56
CA THR A 98 14.27 2.76 30.47
C THR A 98 15.17 3.93 30.09
N ALA A 99 15.84 3.89 28.93
CA ALA A 99 16.79 4.92 28.51
C ALA A 99 16.16 6.31 28.42
N ALA A 100 15.08 6.44 27.64
CA ALA A 100 14.38 7.72 27.45
C ALA A 100 13.76 8.32 28.72
N ARG A 101 13.59 7.50 29.78
CA ARG A 101 13.05 7.96 31.08
C ARG A 101 14.14 8.30 32.09
N LYS A 102 15.27 7.57 32.06
CA LYS A 102 16.36 7.74 33.02
C LYS A 102 17.31 8.88 32.64
N ILE A 103 17.51 9.13 31.36
CA ILE A 103 18.44 10.12 30.84
C ILE A 103 17.68 11.04 29.88
N ASN A 104 17.65 12.33 30.18
CA ASN A 104 17.01 13.33 29.35
C ASN A 104 17.97 13.86 28.25
N ALA A 105 17.48 14.73 27.37
CA ALA A 105 18.27 15.24 26.26
C ALA A 105 19.50 16.05 26.70
N GLU A 106 19.39 16.86 27.74
CA GLU A 106 20.50 17.67 28.26
C GLU A 106 21.62 16.79 28.84
N GLN A 107 21.25 15.76 29.61
CA GLN A 107 22.20 14.78 30.15
C GLN A 107 22.88 13.99 29.04
N ALA A 108 22.14 13.64 27.98
CA ALA A 108 22.66 12.88 26.85
C ALA A 108 23.74 13.61 26.05
N GLU A 109 23.73 14.95 26.01
CA GLU A 109 24.77 15.74 25.32
C GLU A 109 26.17 15.57 25.95
N SER A 110 26.24 15.23 27.24
CA SER A 110 27.51 14.97 27.93
C SER A 110 28.09 13.56 27.68
N ILE A 111 27.33 12.69 27.01
CA ILE A 111 27.71 11.29 26.78
C ILE A 111 28.60 11.18 25.54
N ASP A 112 29.79 10.60 25.71
CA ASP A 112 30.65 10.21 24.58
C ASP A 112 30.15 8.92 23.93
N GLY A 113 29.18 9.06 23.02
CA GLY A 113 28.62 7.92 22.29
C GLY A 113 29.63 7.14 21.47
N ALA A 114 30.69 7.77 20.96
CA ALA A 114 31.71 7.10 20.16
C ALA A 114 32.56 6.17 21.04
N ALA A 115 32.97 6.62 22.23
CA ALA A 115 33.67 5.78 23.20
C ALA A 115 32.81 4.61 23.68
N LEU A 116 31.53 4.85 23.99
CA LEU A 116 30.62 3.79 24.40
C LEU A 116 30.36 2.78 23.27
N GLN A 117 30.26 3.22 22.02
CA GLN A 117 30.11 2.32 20.87
C GLN A 117 31.30 1.38 20.73
N LEU A 118 32.53 1.89 20.88
CA LEU A 118 33.75 1.08 20.84
C LEU A 118 33.72 0.00 21.92
N ARG A 119 33.35 0.38 23.14
CA ARG A 119 33.24 -0.54 24.28
C ARG A 119 32.19 -1.63 24.07
N LEU A 120 31.02 -1.24 23.56
CA LEU A 120 29.95 -2.19 23.22
C LEU A 120 30.41 -3.16 22.12
N ARG A 121 31.08 -2.64 21.09
CA ARG A 121 31.62 -3.44 19.98
C ARG A 121 32.60 -4.50 20.48
N ASP A 122 33.42 -4.21 21.48
CA ASP A 122 34.34 -5.17 22.07
C ASP A 122 33.59 -6.32 22.76
N TRP A 123 32.51 -6.04 23.48
CA TRP A 123 31.64 -7.08 24.06
C TRP A 123 30.83 -7.85 23.03
N PHE A 124 30.57 -7.25 21.87
CA PHE A 124 29.84 -7.89 20.75
C PHE A 124 30.74 -8.75 19.86
N GLY A 125 32.06 -8.80 20.11
CA GLY A 125 33.00 -9.55 19.27
C GLY A 125 33.38 -8.83 17.96
N GLY A 126 33.31 -7.50 17.94
CA GLY A 126 33.87 -6.68 16.86
C GLY A 126 32.87 -6.06 15.88
N GLN A 127 31.60 -6.48 15.89
CA GLN A 127 30.55 -5.91 15.04
C GLN A 127 29.59 -5.03 15.85
N PHE A 128 29.08 -3.97 15.22
CA PHE A 128 28.07 -3.11 15.82
C PHE A 128 27.00 -2.73 14.80
N ASP A 129 25.79 -3.25 15.01
CA ASP A 129 24.56 -2.81 14.36
C ASP A 129 23.40 -2.88 15.38
N GLU A 130 22.26 -2.28 15.04
CA GLU A 130 21.11 -2.22 15.95
C GLU A 130 20.57 -3.60 16.35
N LEU A 131 20.61 -4.59 15.46
CA LEU A 131 20.09 -5.93 15.76
C LEU A 131 21.03 -6.67 16.70
N VAL A 132 22.35 -6.57 16.50
CA VAL A 132 23.36 -7.09 17.43
C VAL A 132 23.20 -6.43 18.80
N PHE A 133 23.08 -5.10 18.84
CA PHE A 133 22.83 -4.38 20.10
C PHE A 133 21.56 -4.89 20.80
N ALA A 134 20.44 -4.99 20.07
CA ALA A 134 19.19 -5.45 20.66
C ALA A 134 19.28 -6.89 21.16
N THR A 135 19.90 -7.79 20.41
CA THR A 135 20.06 -9.20 20.79
C THR A 135 20.92 -9.34 22.05
N GLN A 136 22.04 -8.63 22.12
CA GLN A 136 22.96 -8.69 23.26
C GLN A 136 22.36 -8.06 24.51
N VAL A 137 21.72 -6.89 24.38
CA VAL A 137 21.02 -6.26 25.51
C VAL A 137 19.88 -7.13 26.00
N GLN A 138 19.14 -7.79 25.11
CA GLN A 138 18.11 -8.74 25.51
C GLN A 138 18.68 -9.89 26.34
N ALA A 139 19.79 -10.49 25.93
CA ALA A 139 20.46 -11.56 26.68
C ALA A 139 20.98 -11.05 28.03
N TRP A 140 21.56 -9.85 28.10
CA TRP A 140 22.04 -9.28 29.36
C TRP A 140 20.92 -9.01 30.36
N LEU A 141 19.72 -8.63 29.90
CA LEU A 141 18.56 -8.43 30.76
C LEU A 141 18.02 -9.73 31.38
N GLU A 142 18.45 -10.91 30.91
CA GLU A 142 18.11 -12.19 31.54
C GLU A 142 18.90 -12.43 32.85
N ASP A 143 20.08 -11.80 33.00
CA ASP A 143 20.86 -11.76 34.23
C ASP A 143 21.36 -10.33 34.48
N GLU A 144 20.46 -9.48 34.99
CA GLU A 144 20.76 -8.06 35.23
C GLU A 144 21.90 -7.86 36.23
N THR A 145 22.00 -8.73 37.24
CA THR A 145 23.04 -8.66 38.27
C THR A 145 24.42 -8.96 37.71
N GLY A 146 24.56 -10.02 36.92
CA GLY A 146 25.84 -10.40 36.30
C GLY A 146 26.28 -9.47 35.18
N ASN A 147 25.35 -8.71 34.58
CA ASN A 147 25.62 -7.82 33.45
C ASN A 147 25.38 -6.33 33.76
N ALA A 148 25.34 -5.93 35.03
CA ALA A 148 24.99 -4.56 35.45
C ALA A 148 25.81 -3.48 34.72
N GLU A 149 27.13 -3.67 34.61
CA GLU A 149 28.03 -2.74 33.90
C GLU A 149 27.68 -2.64 32.40
N LYS A 150 27.42 -3.77 31.75
CA LYS A 150 27.10 -3.81 30.32
C LYS A 150 25.77 -3.13 30.03
N ILE A 151 24.78 -3.37 30.88
CA ILE A 151 23.46 -2.76 30.82
C ILE A 151 23.54 -1.25 31.02
N ASP A 152 24.36 -0.78 31.97
CA ASP A 152 24.54 0.66 32.22
C ASP A 152 25.20 1.36 31.02
N VAL A 153 26.24 0.76 30.43
CA VAL A 153 26.86 1.28 29.19
C VAL A 153 25.86 1.31 28.04
N ALA A 154 25.07 0.24 27.85
CA ALA A 154 24.04 0.19 26.83
C ALA A 154 22.94 1.24 27.06
N LEU A 155 22.59 1.52 28.32
CA LEU A 155 21.60 2.54 28.70
C LEU A 155 22.06 3.93 28.26
N HIS A 156 23.30 4.29 28.60
CA HIS A 156 23.89 5.58 28.23
C HIS A 156 24.04 5.72 26.71
N TYR A 157 24.50 4.67 26.03
CA TYR A 157 24.58 4.66 24.58
C TYR A 157 23.20 4.85 23.92
N ALA A 158 22.18 4.13 24.41
CA ALA A 158 20.82 4.23 23.89
C ALA A 158 20.23 5.64 24.09
N ALA A 159 20.48 6.27 25.24
CA ALA A 159 20.05 7.64 25.50
C ALA A 159 20.75 8.65 24.59
N TRP A 160 22.07 8.52 24.41
CA TRP A 160 22.84 9.33 23.47
C TRP A 160 22.31 9.19 22.03
N ALA A 161 22.10 7.94 21.58
CA ALA A 161 21.60 7.63 20.24
C ALA A 161 20.21 8.22 19.98
N LEU A 162 19.35 8.24 21.01
CA LEU A 162 17.98 8.74 20.94
C LEU A 162 17.89 10.27 20.93
N HIS A 163 18.66 10.94 21.79
CA HIS A 163 18.44 12.35 22.09
C HIS A 163 19.32 13.32 21.30
N THR A 164 20.58 12.96 21.06
CA THR A 164 21.57 13.86 20.44
C THR A 164 21.46 13.87 18.91
N GLU A 165 21.86 14.98 18.27
CA GLU A 165 21.89 15.06 16.80
C GLU A 165 22.93 14.10 16.19
N ALA A 166 24.08 13.91 16.85
CA ALA A 166 25.09 12.95 16.43
C ALA A 166 24.56 11.51 16.48
N GLY A 167 23.86 11.14 17.56
CA GLY A 167 23.20 9.85 17.72
C GLY A 167 22.14 9.58 16.65
N LYS A 168 21.23 10.55 16.44
CA LYS A 168 20.19 10.45 15.39
C LYS A 168 20.78 10.36 13.99
N ALA A 169 21.89 11.05 13.73
CA ALA A 169 22.60 10.97 12.45
C ALA A 169 23.24 9.59 12.26
N ALA A 170 23.90 9.05 13.30
CA ALA A 170 24.52 7.72 13.27
C ALA A 170 23.50 6.60 13.02
N HIS A 171 22.28 6.73 13.55
CA HIS A 171 21.20 5.74 13.44
C HIS A 171 20.08 6.17 12.50
N ARG A 172 20.35 7.05 11.53
CA ARG A 172 19.34 7.56 10.59
C ARG A 172 18.67 6.45 9.76
N GLY A 173 19.40 5.37 9.45
CA GLY A 173 18.86 4.21 8.73
C GLY A 173 18.23 3.14 9.63
N GLY A 174 18.22 3.36 10.95
CA GLY A 174 17.76 2.42 11.96
C GLY A 174 16.34 2.68 12.46
N ILE A 175 15.84 1.75 13.27
CA ILE A 175 14.54 1.83 13.94
C ILE A 175 14.66 1.79 15.46
N LEU A 176 15.75 1.23 16.01
CA LEU A 176 15.83 0.91 17.43
C LEU A 176 15.84 2.15 18.30
N PHE A 177 16.60 3.17 17.89
CA PHE A 177 16.75 4.43 18.61
C PHE A 177 15.84 5.55 18.09
N ARG A 178 14.78 5.19 17.36
CA ARG A 178 13.78 6.14 16.86
C ARG A 178 12.43 5.91 17.55
N LEU A 179 11.96 6.90 18.30
CA LEU A 179 10.64 6.86 18.91
C LEU A 179 9.61 7.64 18.06
N PRO A 180 8.31 7.30 18.13
CA PRO A 180 7.25 8.10 17.53
C PRO A 180 7.28 9.54 18.06
N HIS A 181 7.26 10.52 17.17
CA HIS A 181 7.31 11.93 17.52
C HIS A 181 5.94 12.46 17.95
N ALA A 182 5.94 13.49 18.79
CA ALA A 182 4.73 14.29 19.02
C ALA A 182 4.32 14.96 17.71
N VAL A 183 3.01 15.00 17.44
CA VAL A 183 2.48 15.60 16.21
C VAL A 183 2.04 17.02 16.50
N ASP A 184 2.65 17.98 15.82
CA ASP A 184 2.13 19.34 15.66
C ASP A 184 1.46 19.45 14.29
N HIS A 185 0.13 19.50 14.28
CA HIS A 185 -0.65 19.59 13.05
C HIS A 185 -0.40 20.87 12.25
N MET A 186 0.10 21.93 12.88
CA MET A 186 0.45 23.18 12.20
C MET A 186 1.87 23.18 11.62
N HIS A 187 2.71 22.18 11.98
CA HIS A 187 4.11 22.07 11.56
C HIS A 187 4.48 20.64 11.14
N LEU A 188 3.70 20.06 10.22
CA LEU A 188 3.87 18.67 9.75
C LEU A 188 5.06 18.46 8.79
N VAL A 189 5.71 19.52 8.33
CA VAL A 189 6.89 19.44 7.45
C VAL A 189 8.12 19.87 8.25
N PRO A 190 8.93 18.92 8.75
CA PRO A 190 10.12 19.24 9.53
C PRO A 190 11.07 20.15 8.75
N GLY A 191 11.54 21.22 9.41
CA GLY A 191 12.46 22.18 8.79
C GLY A 191 11.82 23.19 7.85
N ALA A 192 10.48 23.21 7.72
CA ALA A 192 9.77 24.27 7.01
C ALA A 192 9.82 25.58 7.82
N GLU A 193 10.26 26.65 7.16
CA GLU A 193 10.35 28.00 7.70
C GLU A 193 9.34 28.90 6.98
N ALA A 194 8.50 29.59 7.75
CA ALA A 194 7.60 30.61 7.24
C ALA A 194 8.30 31.97 7.16
N ARG A 195 8.05 32.72 6.08
CA ARG A 195 8.50 34.10 5.92
C ARG A 195 7.38 34.94 5.36
N ASP A 196 7.04 36.01 6.05
CA ASP A 196 6.10 37.02 5.58
C ASP A 196 6.89 38.08 4.79
N GLN A 197 6.63 38.16 3.49
CA GLN A 197 7.30 39.11 2.59
C GLN A 197 6.29 39.62 1.57
N ASP A 198 6.37 40.92 1.23
CA ASP A 198 5.53 41.56 0.20
C ASP A 198 4.01 41.32 0.38
N GLY A 199 3.54 41.23 1.63
CA GLY A 199 2.12 41.08 1.97
C GLY A 199 1.58 39.64 1.86
N TYR A 200 2.44 38.64 1.62
CA TYR A 200 2.04 37.23 1.63
C TYR A 200 2.98 36.37 2.47
N ARG A 201 2.44 35.24 2.96
CA ARG A 201 3.21 34.25 3.71
C ARG A 201 3.76 33.20 2.75
N SER A 202 5.08 33.04 2.76
CA SER A 202 5.80 32.01 2.03
C SER A 202 6.31 30.93 2.98
N PHE A 203 6.47 29.71 2.47
CA PHE A 203 7.09 28.60 3.19
C PHE A 203 8.28 28.10 2.37
N SER A 204 9.41 27.88 3.06
CA SER A 204 10.65 27.35 2.46
C SER A 204 11.26 26.30 3.37
N ILE A 205 12.19 25.51 2.86
CA ILE A 205 12.92 24.48 3.59
C ILE A 205 14.41 24.76 3.43
N LYS A 206 15.21 24.47 4.47
CA LYS A 206 16.66 24.65 4.44
C LYS A 206 17.28 23.94 3.23
N PRO A 207 18.17 24.57 2.45
CA PRO A 207 18.74 23.97 1.24
C PRO A 207 19.31 22.56 1.44
N ALA A 208 19.97 22.30 2.57
CA ALA A 208 20.55 21.00 2.90
C ALA A 208 19.51 19.87 3.14
N GLN A 209 18.24 20.21 3.30
CA GLN A 209 17.13 19.27 3.51
C GLN A 209 16.26 19.11 2.26
N ILE A 210 16.51 19.89 1.19
CA ILE A 210 15.76 19.79 -0.06
C ILE A 210 16.12 18.47 -0.74
N ARG A 211 15.11 17.63 -0.94
CA ARG A 211 15.23 16.43 -1.75
C ARG A 211 15.04 16.78 -3.23
N GLN A 212 16.11 16.70 -4.01
CA GLN A 212 16.03 16.87 -5.46
C GLN A 212 15.44 15.61 -6.11
N ARG A 213 14.46 15.79 -6.98
CA ARG A 213 13.90 14.74 -7.82
C ARG A 213 14.45 14.91 -9.24
N ASN A 214 15.08 13.88 -9.76
CA ASN A 214 15.56 13.84 -11.13
C ASN A 214 14.69 12.88 -11.95
N GLY A 215 14.09 13.38 -13.03
CA GLY A 215 13.32 12.58 -13.96
C GLY A 215 12.08 11.90 -13.36
N PHE A 216 11.81 10.69 -13.86
CA PHE A 216 10.53 9.99 -13.72
C PHE A 216 10.65 8.57 -13.11
N ALA A 217 11.83 8.22 -12.58
CA ALA A 217 11.99 6.98 -11.83
C ALA A 217 11.18 7.00 -10.53
N LEU A 218 10.84 5.82 -10.00
CA LEU A 218 10.13 5.68 -8.72
C LEU A 218 10.93 6.38 -7.60
N THR A 219 10.27 7.29 -6.90
CA THR A 219 10.91 8.12 -5.86
C THR A 219 10.70 7.59 -4.44
N ASP A 220 9.81 6.64 -4.25
CA ASP A 220 9.53 6.08 -2.93
C ASP A 220 9.25 4.58 -3.05
N THR A 221 10.16 3.77 -2.50
CA THR A 221 10.05 2.32 -2.48
C THR A 221 9.27 1.80 -1.26
N GLY A 222 8.87 2.67 -0.34
CA GLY A 222 8.26 2.31 0.94
C GLY A 222 9.26 1.67 1.91
N CYS A 223 8.75 1.16 3.02
CA CYS A 223 9.56 0.52 4.04
C CYS A 223 10.07 -0.88 3.63
N ASP A 224 11.18 -1.28 4.25
CA ASP A 224 11.67 -2.66 4.23
C ASP A 224 10.88 -3.53 5.24
N LEU A 225 11.22 -4.82 5.31
CA LEU A 225 10.58 -5.74 6.27
C LEU A 225 10.71 -5.23 7.71
N ARG A 226 11.88 -4.69 8.06
CA ARG A 226 12.19 -4.17 9.40
C ARG A 226 11.31 -2.98 9.76
N GLY A 227 11.09 -2.04 8.84
CA GLY A 227 10.22 -0.88 9.03
C GLY A 227 8.74 -1.24 9.14
N ALA A 228 8.24 -2.18 8.32
CA ALA A 228 6.86 -2.65 8.44
C ALA A 228 6.62 -3.36 9.77
N LEU A 229 7.55 -4.22 10.20
CA LEU A 229 7.46 -4.90 11.48
C LEU A 229 7.62 -3.94 12.68
N ASP A 230 8.37 -2.83 12.53
CA ASP A 230 8.41 -1.77 13.54
C ASP A 230 7.01 -1.19 13.77
N GLN A 231 6.31 -0.86 12.69
CA GLN A 231 4.95 -0.32 12.76
C GLN A 231 3.94 -1.36 13.25
N ALA A 232 4.06 -2.62 12.82
CA ALA A 232 3.19 -3.70 13.28
C ALA A 232 3.35 -3.98 14.78
N ASN A 233 4.58 -3.90 15.31
CA ASN A 233 4.87 -4.07 16.75
C ASN A 233 4.61 -2.80 17.58
N TYR A 234 4.58 -1.63 16.95
CA TYR A 234 4.12 -0.39 17.57
C TYR A 234 2.60 -0.38 17.76
N CYS A 235 1.86 -1.05 16.88
CA CYS A 235 0.42 -1.24 17.02
C CYS A 235 0.05 -1.95 18.32
N ILE A 236 -1.04 -1.52 18.97
CA ILE A 236 -1.55 -2.14 20.22
C ILE A 236 -2.64 -3.18 19.98
N LEU A 237 -2.91 -3.53 18.72
CA LEU A 237 -3.85 -4.58 18.29
C LEU A 237 -5.26 -4.40 18.91
N CYS A 238 -5.93 -3.32 18.53
CA CYS A 238 -7.15 -2.85 19.18
C CYS A 238 -8.37 -3.78 19.04
N HIS A 239 -8.40 -4.68 18.04
CA HIS A 239 -9.50 -5.65 17.86
C HIS A 239 -9.78 -6.47 19.12
N ALA A 240 -8.76 -6.88 19.86
CA ALA A 240 -8.91 -7.68 21.08
C ALA A 240 -9.72 -6.98 22.19
N GLN A 241 -9.81 -5.65 22.12
CA GLN A 241 -10.57 -4.81 23.06
C GLN A 241 -11.91 -4.31 22.47
N GLY A 242 -12.24 -4.70 21.23
CA GLY A 242 -13.41 -4.20 20.50
C GLY A 242 -13.35 -2.70 20.20
N LYS A 243 -12.15 -2.12 20.11
CA LYS A 243 -11.93 -0.67 19.95
C LYS A 243 -11.12 -0.33 18.71
N ASP A 244 -11.37 -1.04 17.61
CA ASP A 244 -10.52 -0.96 16.43
C ASP A 244 -10.79 0.31 15.58
N SER A 245 -10.37 1.46 16.12
CA SER A 245 -10.69 2.77 15.54
C SER A 245 -10.07 3.00 14.17
N CYS A 246 -8.98 2.31 13.86
CA CYS A 246 -8.36 2.38 12.54
C CYS A 246 -9.22 1.69 11.47
N SER A 247 -10.02 0.69 11.85
CA SER A 247 -10.97 0.01 10.97
C SER A 247 -12.33 0.70 10.96
N HIS A 248 -12.92 0.94 12.14
CA HIS A 248 -14.31 1.38 12.28
C HIS A 248 -14.50 2.85 12.64
N GLY A 249 -13.41 3.61 12.76
CA GLY A 249 -13.42 5.03 13.08
C GLY A 249 -13.26 5.36 14.57
N LEU A 250 -12.87 6.59 14.84
CA LEU A 250 -12.63 7.08 16.19
C LEU A 250 -13.90 7.73 16.74
N LEU A 251 -14.62 7.02 17.61
CA LEU A 251 -15.90 7.46 18.14
C LEU A 251 -15.77 8.65 19.11
N GLU A 252 -16.74 9.57 19.07
CA GLU A 252 -16.97 10.54 20.14
C GLU A 252 -17.45 9.84 21.41
N LYS A 253 -17.11 10.40 22.57
CA LYS A 253 -17.64 9.89 23.83
C LYS A 253 -19.08 10.35 23.95
N THR A 254 -20.02 9.41 24.05
CA THR A 254 -21.41 9.73 24.39
C THR A 254 -21.44 10.48 25.73
N PRO A 255 -22.10 11.65 25.83
CA PRO A 255 -22.36 12.29 27.11
C PRO A 255 -23.10 11.33 28.03
N LYS A 256 -22.77 11.30 29.33
CA LYS A 256 -23.31 10.31 30.29
C LYS A 256 -24.85 10.28 30.36
N ASP A 257 -25.50 11.39 30.02
CA ASP A 257 -26.96 11.56 30.09
C ASP A 257 -27.61 11.88 28.73
N GLY A 258 -26.88 11.67 27.62
CA GLY A 258 -27.35 11.98 26.27
C GLY A 258 -27.77 10.74 25.46
N PRO A 259 -28.69 10.88 24.48
CA PRO A 259 -28.94 9.80 23.52
C PRO A 259 -27.64 9.44 22.77
N PRO A 260 -27.47 8.17 22.33
CA PRO A 260 -26.34 7.78 21.49
C PRO A 260 -26.22 8.68 20.26
N LEU A 261 -25.02 9.15 19.95
CA LEU A 261 -24.76 9.89 18.73
C LEU A 261 -24.90 8.95 17.53
N VAL A 262 -25.63 9.37 16.49
CA VAL A 262 -25.88 8.56 15.27
C VAL A 262 -25.25 9.22 14.05
N GLY A 263 -24.67 8.43 13.16
CA GLY A 263 -24.10 8.89 11.89
C GLY A 263 -22.82 9.72 12.07
N LYS A 264 -22.64 10.75 11.23
CA LYS A 264 -21.42 11.60 11.22
C LYS A 264 -21.15 12.32 12.55
N ALA A 265 -22.17 12.47 13.41
CA ALA A 265 -22.03 13.04 14.74
C ALA A 265 -21.39 12.07 15.76
N ALA A 266 -21.30 10.77 15.43
CA ALA A 266 -20.71 9.76 16.31
C ALA A 266 -19.18 9.69 16.23
N PHE A 267 -18.54 10.37 15.28
CA PHE A 267 -17.09 10.30 15.07
C PHE A 267 -16.40 11.60 15.43
N LYS A 268 -15.21 11.47 16.03
CA LYS A 268 -14.32 12.59 16.27
C LYS A 268 -13.87 13.25 14.98
N ARG A 269 -13.48 14.51 15.11
CA ARG A 269 -12.87 15.30 14.05
C ARG A 269 -11.44 15.63 14.40
N THR A 270 -10.61 15.65 13.37
CA THR A 270 -9.26 16.23 13.46
C THR A 270 -9.32 17.73 13.75
N VAL A 271 -8.18 18.34 14.07
CA VAL A 271 -8.07 19.80 14.26
C VAL A 271 -8.48 20.62 13.04
N PHE A 272 -8.51 20.01 11.85
CA PHE A 272 -8.96 20.62 10.59
C PHE A 272 -10.40 20.26 10.22
N GLY A 273 -11.17 19.68 11.15
CA GLY A 273 -12.59 19.35 10.95
C GLY A 273 -12.85 18.07 10.13
N VAL A 274 -11.81 17.36 9.70
CA VAL A 274 -11.92 16.08 8.98
C VAL A 274 -12.47 14.99 9.90
N ILE A 275 -13.53 14.30 9.48
CA ILE A 275 -14.19 13.22 10.24
C ILE A 275 -13.30 11.97 10.24
N GLN A 276 -13.14 11.32 11.39
CA GLN A 276 -12.27 10.16 11.58
C GLN A 276 -13.06 8.85 11.49
N THR A 277 -13.43 8.45 10.27
CA THR A 277 -14.27 7.26 10.01
C THR A 277 -13.49 5.94 9.96
N GLY A 278 -12.16 5.97 9.94
CA GLY A 278 -11.33 4.76 9.83
C GLY A 278 -11.22 4.29 8.38
N CYS A 279 -10.80 3.04 8.18
CA CYS A 279 -10.69 2.44 6.87
C CYS A 279 -12.06 2.41 6.16
N PRO A 280 -12.22 2.97 4.96
CA PRO A 280 -13.48 2.91 4.22
C PRO A 280 -13.96 1.49 3.93
N LEU A 281 -13.05 0.50 3.95
CA LEU A 281 -13.36 -0.91 3.73
C LEU A 281 -13.65 -1.66 5.04
N SER A 282 -13.52 -0.99 6.20
CA SER A 282 -13.56 -1.65 7.52
C SER A 282 -12.60 -2.86 7.60
N GLU A 283 -11.42 -2.70 6.99
CA GLU A 283 -10.41 -3.75 6.90
C GLU A 283 -9.97 -4.24 8.29
N LYS A 284 -9.73 -5.55 8.41
CA LYS A 284 -9.22 -6.23 9.61
C LYS A 284 -7.75 -5.92 9.90
N ILE A 285 -7.48 -4.65 10.19
CA ILE A 285 -6.14 -4.08 10.30
C ILE A 285 -5.35 -4.73 11.44
N SER A 286 -5.91 -4.75 12.66
CA SER A 286 -5.20 -5.29 13.81
C SER A 286 -4.98 -6.80 13.70
N GLU A 287 -5.87 -7.52 13.04
CA GLU A 287 -5.74 -8.95 12.78
C GLU A 287 -4.60 -9.24 11.81
N PHE A 288 -4.53 -8.53 10.67
CA PHE A 288 -3.41 -8.76 9.74
C PHE A 288 -2.08 -8.30 10.32
N HIS A 289 -2.08 -7.23 11.15
CA HIS A 289 -0.89 -6.84 11.92
C HIS A 289 -0.43 -7.96 12.86
N SER A 290 -1.38 -8.65 13.51
CA SER A 290 -1.08 -9.75 14.43
C SER A 290 -0.43 -10.93 13.69
N LEU A 291 -0.96 -11.29 12.52
CA LEU A 291 -0.38 -12.34 11.66
C LEU A 291 0.99 -11.92 11.10
N LYS A 292 1.12 -10.66 10.66
CA LYS A 292 2.37 -10.10 10.14
C LYS A 292 3.48 -10.12 11.19
N ALA A 293 3.20 -9.60 12.39
CA ALA A 293 4.13 -9.60 13.52
C ALA A 293 4.46 -11.03 13.99
N GLY A 294 3.50 -11.95 13.91
CA GLY A 294 3.68 -13.37 14.24
C GLY A 294 4.45 -14.20 13.21
N GLY A 295 4.93 -13.60 12.11
CA GLY A 295 5.71 -14.33 11.11
C GLY A 295 4.87 -15.15 10.12
N TYR A 296 3.60 -14.79 9.91
CA TYR A 296 2.69 -15.46 8.97
C TYR A 296 2.34 -14.54 7.77
N PRO A 297 3.27 -14.36 6.81
CA PRO A 297 3.10 -13.42 5.70
C PRO A 297 1.94 -13.78 4.74
N LEU A 298 1.73 -15.07 4.44
CA LEU A 298 0.64 -15.48 3.54
C LEU A 298 -0.71 -15.32 4.24
N ALA A 299 -0.77 -15.68 5.53
CA ALA A 299 -1.98 -15.48 6.33
C ALA A 299 -2.32 -13.99 6.50
N ALA A 300 -1.31 -13.13 6.67
CA ALA A 300 -1.52 -11.68 6.76
C ALA A 300 -2.11 -11.12 5.45
N LEU A 301 -1.59 -11.52 4.29
CA LEU A 301 -2.20 -11.14 3.01
C LEU A 301 -3.61 -11.72 2.86
N ALA A 302 -3.83 -12.98 3.25
CA ALA A 302 -5.16 -13.57 3.24
C ALA A 302 -6.14 -12.76 4.09
N MET A 303 -5.74 -12.27 5.27
CA MET A 303 -6.56 -11.42 6.12
C MET A 303 -6.90 -10.08 5.44
N ILE A 304 -5.91 -9.39 4.84
CA ILE A 304 -6.12 -8.15 4.06
C ILE A 304 -7.16 -8.38 2.96
N THR A 305 -7.02 -9.47 2.19
CA THR A 305 -7.88 -9.74 1.03
C THR A 305 -9.32 -10.14 1.37
N VAL A 306 -9.64 -10.39 2.65
CA VAL A 306 -11.03 -10.61 3.08
C VAL A 306 -11.88 -9.37 2.77
N ASP A 307 -11.37 -8.19 3.13
CA ASP A 307 -12.06 -6.92 2.96
C ASP A 307 -11.52 -6.13 1.75
N ASN A 308 -10.24 -6.29 1.40
CA ASN A 308 -9.57 -5.57 0.33
C ASN A 308 -8.86 -6.50 -0.68
N PRO A 309 -9.58 -7.17 -1.59
CA PRO A 309 -8.95 -8.03 -2.60
C PRO A 309 -8.06 -7.23 -3.59
N MET A 310 -8.29 -5.93 -3.75
CA MET A 310 -7.53 -5.05 -4.63
C MET A 310 -6.42 -4.28 -3.90
N ALA A 311 -5.87 -4.84 -2.81
CA ALA A 311 -4.89 -4.17 -1.95
C ALA A 311 -3.62 -3.68 -2.66
N ALA A 312 -3.26 -4.27 -3.81
CA ALA A 312 -2.20 -3.74 -4.67
C ALA A 312 -2.44 -2.28 -5.13
N ALA A 313 -3.70 -1.82 -5.13
CA ALA A 313 -4.07 -0.45 -5.49
C ALA A 313 -4.36 0.46 -4.29
N THR A 314 -4.08 0.04 -3.06
CA THR A 314 -4.21 0.83 -1.83
C THR A 314 -2.87 0.86 -1.09
N GLY A 315 -2.89 1.23 0.19
CA GLY A 315 -1.68 1.28 1.02
C GLY A 315 -0.83 2.52 0.79
N HIS A 316 0.49 2.34 0.95
CA HIS A 316 1.47 3.43 1.01
C HIS A 316 1.36 4.38 -0.17
N ARG A 317 1.31 5.68 0.14
CA ARG A 317 1.09 6.78 -0.82
C ARG A 317 -0.27 6.79 -1.53
N ILE A 318 -1.22 5.92 -1.20
CA ILE A 318 -2.57 5.93 -1.76
C ILE A 318 -3.62 6.33 -0.74
N CYS A 319 -3.72 5.61 0.38
CA CYS A 319 -4.73 5.86 1.41
C CYS A 319 -4.08 6.13 2.78
N ASN A 320 -4.81 6.83 3.68
CA ASN A 320 -4.33 7.10 5.03
C ASN A 320 -5.43 7.34 6.08
N ASP A 321 -6.70 7.04 5.80
CA ASP A 321 -7.80 7.30 6.73
C ASP A 321 -7.72 6.43 7.99
N CYS A 322 -7.22 5.21 7.86
CA CYS A 322 -6.91 4.32 8.98
C CYS A 322 -5.88 4.95 9.95
N MET A 323 -4.87 5.66 9.43
CA MET A 323 -3.88 6.38 10.24
C MET A 323 -4.50 7.56 10.98
N LYS A 324 -5.36 8.34 10.30
CA LYS A 324 -6.05 9.49 10.91
C LYS A 324 -6.90 9.07 12.10
N SER A 325 -7.54 7.90 12.05
CA SER A 325 -8.38 7.37 13.12
C SER A 325 -7.64 6.51 14.14
N CYS A 326 -6.33 6.28 13.99
CA CYS A 326 -5.54 5.52 14.95
C CYS A 326 -5.69 6.10 16.36
N ILE A 327 -5.74 5.27 17.41
CA ILE A 327 -5.86 5.76 18.80
C ILE A 327 -4.71 6.70 19.23
N TYR A 328 -3.57 6.65 18.55
CA TYR A 328 -2.46 7.59 18.73
C TYR A 328 -2.76 8.94 18.07
N GLN A 329 -3.33 9.85 18.87
CA GLN A 329 -3.79 11.17 18.43
C GLN A 329 -2.88 12.33 18.83
N LYS A 330 -1.86 12.08 19.67
CA LYS A 330 -0.91 13.09 20.16
C LYS A 330 0.52 12.87 19.65
N GLN A 331 0.72 11.77 18.94
CA GLN A 331 2.01 11.33 18.41
C GLN A 331 1.77 10.66 17.06
N GLU A 332 2.84 10.35 16.33
CA GLU A 332 2.76 9.69 15.04
C GLU A 332 1.87 8.42 15.14
N PRO A 333 0.81 8.32 14.32
CA PRO A 333 -0.02 7.14 14.30
C PRO A 333 0.74 5.95 13.71
N VAL A 334 0.23 4.73 13.92
CA VAL A 334 0.76 3.56 13.22
C VAL A 334 0.62 3.77 11.72
N ASN A 335 1.70 3.61 10.97
CA ASN A 335 1.71 3.69 9.52
C ASN A 335 1.20 2.39 8.90
N ILE A 336 -0.11 2.17 9.02
CA ILE A 336 -0.83 1.00 8.50
C ILE A 336 -0.62 0.81 6.97
N PRO A 337 -0.70 1.86 6.14
CA PRO A 337 -0.49 1.74 4.69
C PRO A 337 0.89 1.15 4.31
N GLU A 338 1.95 1.46 5.06
CA GLU A 338 3.28 0.86 4.87
C GLU A 338 3.28 -0.65 5.19
N ILE A 339 2.60 -1.06 6.26
CA ILE A 339 2.51 -2.48 6.64
C ILE A 339 1.71 -3.27 5.59
N GLU A 340 0.58 -2.72 5.10
CA GLU A 340 -0.25 -3.32 4.04
C GLU A 340 0.58 -3.51 2.76
N THR A 341 1.19 -2.43 2.24
CA THR A 341 2.00 -2.49 1.02
C THR A 341 3.21 -3.40 1.18
N ARG A 342 3.91 -3.37 2.32
CA ARG A 342 5.04 -4.28 2.55
C ARG A 342 4.60 -5.74 2.61
N THR A 343 3.45 -6.04 3.21
CA THR A 343 2.90 -7.41 3.26
C THR A 343 2.63 -7.94 1.86
N ILE A 344 2.06 -7.13 0.97
CA ILE A 344 1.88 -7.50 -0.45
C ILE A 344 3.22 -7.75 -1.12
N LYS A 345 4.20 -6.84 -0.95
CA LYS A 345 5.54 -6.99 -1.55
C LYS A 345 6.26 -8.24 -1.07
N ASP A 346 6.14 -8.58 0.21
CA ASP A 346 6.73 -9.80 0.77
C ASP A 346 6.17 -11.07 0.13
N VAL A 347 4.85 -11.12 -0.09
CA VAL A 347 4.23 -12.27 -0.76
C VAL A 347 4.54 -12.30 -2.25
N LEU A 348 4.48 -11.16 -2.95
CA LEU A 348 4.80 -11.08 -4.37
C LEU A 348 6.25 -11.49 -4.67
N ALA A 349 7.18 -11.25 -3.74
CA ALA A 349 8.58 -11.65 -3.87
C ALA A 349 8.82 -13.16 -3.65
N LEU A 350 7.84 -13.92 -3.14
CA LEU A 350 7.94 -15.37 -3.08
C LEU A 350 7.76 -15.99 -4.47
N PRO A 351 8.30 -17.21 -4.71
CA PRO A 351 8.00 -17.93 -5.94
C PRO A 351 6.48 -18.12 -6.10
N TYR A 352 5.96 -17.80 -7.29
CA TYR A 352 4.53 -17.79 -7.58
C TYR A 352 3.71 -16.83 -6.70
N GLY A 353 4.33 -15.79 -6.14
CA GLY A 353 3.68 -14.82 -5.24
C GLY A 353 2.45 -14.14 -5.84
N PHE A 354 2.50 -13.81 -7.15
CA PHE A 354 1.33 -13.30 -7.87
C PHE A 354 0.19 -14.34 -7.93
N GLU A 355 0.51 -15.61 -8.20
CA GLU A 355 -0.50 -16.67 -8.28
C GLU A 355 -1.15 -16.94 -6.91
N ILE A 356 -0.37 -16.86 -5.84
CA ILE A 356 -0.85 -16.95 -4.46
C ILE A 356 -1.79 -15.78 -4.15
N TYR A 357 -1.37 -14.54 -4.42
CA TYR A 357 -2.22 -13.38 -4.22
C TYR A 357 -3.51 -13.49 -5.06
N SER A 358 -3.38 -13.84 -6.34
CA SER A 358 -4.52 -14.04 -7.24
C SER A 358 -5.48 -15.10 -6.71
N LEU A 359 -4.96 -16.23 -6.23
CA LEU A 359 -5.76 -17.27 -5.58
C LEU A 359 -6.50 -16.70 -4.37
N LEU A 360 -5.82 -16.00 -3.46
CA LEU A 360 -6.44 -15.43 -2.24
C LEU A 360 -7.54 -14.40 -2.50
N THR A 361 -7.54 -13.73 -3.65
CA THR A 361 -8.67 -12.85 -4.03
C THR A 361 -9.92 -13.60 -4.48
N ARG A 362 -9.78 -14.87 -4.88
CA ARG A 362 -10.87 -15.69 -5.44
C ARG A 362 -11.28 -16.77 -4.47
N TRP A 363 -10.33 -17.47 -3.87
CA TRP A 363 -10.51 -18.46 -2.82
C TRP A 363 -9.77 -18.03 -1.55
N ASN A 364 -10.51 -17.86 -0.47
CA ASN A 364 -9.94 -17.47 0.82
C ASN A 364 -10.79 -18.04 1.96
N PRO A 365 -10.30 -19.04 2.71
CA PRO A 365 -11.10 -19.63 3.77
C PRO A 365 -11.34 -18.71 4.97
N LEU A 366 -10.61 -17.59 5.08
CA LEU A 366 -10.88 -16.55 6.07
C LEU A 366 -12.08 -15.67 5.70
N ASN A 367 -12.54 -15.70 4.44
CA ASN A 367 -13.79 -15.07 4.06
C ASN A 367 -14.97 -16.02 4.35
N LEU A 368 -15.54 -15.89 5.55
CA LEU A 368 -16.65 -16.75 6.01
C LEU A 368 -17.91 -16.63 5.15
N ARG A 369 -18.13 -15.44 4.55
CA ARG A 369 -19.36 -15.10 3.83
C ARG A 369 -19.28 -15.52 2.35
N ARG A 370 -18.09 -15.50 1.76
CA ARG A 370 -17.84 -15.86 0.36
C ARG A 370 -16.41 -16.42 0.20
N PRO A 371 -16.16 -17.67 0.62
CA PRO A 371 -14.83 -18.27 0.58
C PRO A 371 -14.34 -18.60 -0.84
N TYR A 372 -15.24 -18.63 -1.81
CA TYR A 372 -14.98 -18.82 -3.25
C TYR A 372 -16.12 -18.19 -4.07
N PRO A 373 -16.00 -18.06 -5.41
CA PRO A 373 -17.04 -17.46 -6.23
C PRO A 373 -18.37 -18.23 -6.16
N ARG A 374 -19.48 -17.50 -6.13
CA ARG A 374 -20.84 -18.06 -6.18
C ARG A 374 -21.12 -18.72 -7.54
N ALA A 375 -22.17 -19.53 -7.58
CA ALA A 375 -22.61 -20.15 -8.83
C ALA A 375 -22.99 -19.08 -9.86
N HIS A 376 -22.84 -19.41 -11.15
CA HIS A 376 -23.16 -18.47 -12.22
C HIS A 376 -24.64 -18.07 -12.16
N THR A 377 -24.89 -16.78 -12.27
CA THR A 377 -26.22 -16.16 -12.10
C THR A 377 -26.97 -15.97 -13.42
N GLY A 378 -26.29 -16.08 -14.56
CA GLY A 378 -26.78 -15.72 -15.89
C GLY A 378 -26.65 -14.22 -16.22
N TYR A 379 -26.53 -13.35 -15.22
CA TYR A 379 -26.47 -11.90 -15.44
C TYR A 379 -25.15 -11.42 -16.05
N ARG A 380 -25.26 -10.48 -16.98
CA ARG A 380 -24.17 -9.81 -17.68
C ARG A 380 -24.16 -8.33 -17.32
N VAL A 381 -23.06 -7.87 -16.73
CA VAL A 381 -22.91 -6.48 -16.27
C VAL A 381 -21.86 -5.75 -17.09
N LEU A 382 -22.24 -4.60 -17.65
CA LEU A 382 -21.31 -3.66 -18.27
C LEU A 382 -20.78 -2.70 -17.21
N VAL A 383 -19.48 -2.70 -16.95
CA VAL A 383 -18.83 -1.76 -16.04
C VAL A 383 -18.11 -0.68 -16.85
N THR A 384 -18.51 0.57 -16.66
CA THR A 384 -18.02 1.71 -17.45
C THR A 384 -16.97 2.49 -16.66
N GLY A 385 -15.74 2.53 -17.15
CA GLY A 385 -14.55 3.06 -16.48
C GLY A 385 -13.79 1.96 -15.73
N MET A 386 -12.51 1.75 -16.07
CA MET A 386 -11.63 0.73 -15.46
C MET A 386 -10.62 1.36 -14.48
N GLY A 387 -11.08 2.37 -13.73
CA GLY A 387 -10.39 2.90 -12.56
C GLY A 387 -10.70 2.12 -11.28
N PRO A 388 -10.30 2.64 -10.09
CA PRO A 388 -10.47 1.95 -8.82
C PRO A 388 -11.86 1.43 -8.50
N ALA A 389 -12.89 2.24 -8.73
CA ALA A 389 -14.26 1.80 -8.57
C ALA A 389 -14.63 0.66 -9.53
N GLY A 390 -14.20 0.76 -10.80
CA GLY A 390 -14.57 -0.18 -11.86
C GLY A 390 -13.93 -1.55 -11.70
N TYR A 391 -12.61 -1.63 -11.55
CA TYR A 391 -11.94 -2.93 -11.39
C TYR A 391 -12.30 -3.61 -10.06
N THR A 392 -12.58 -2.82 -9.00
CA THR A 392 -13.02 -3.38 -7.71
C THR A 392 -14.44 -3.91 -7.81
N LEU A 393 -15.36 -3.17 -8.43
CA LEU A 393 -16.73 -3.64 -8.66
C LEU A 393 -16.75 -4.88 -9.55
N ALA A 394 -15.96 -4.90 -10.63
CA ALA A 394 -15.81 -6.06 -11.50
C ALA A 394 -15.39 -7.30 -10.71
N HIS A 395 -14.38 -7.17 -9.84
CA HIS A 395 -13.94 -8.27 -8.97
C HIS A 395 -15.10 -8.82 -8.10
N GLN A 396 -15.84 -7.92 -7.45
CA GLN A 396 -16.95 -8.28 -6.56
C GLN A 396 -18.05 -9.00 -7.33
N LEU A 397 -18.48 -8.45 -8.47
CA LEU A 397 -19.52 -9.04 -9.32
C LEU A 397 -19.13 -10.40 -9.88
N LEU A 398 -17.86 -10.57 -10.29
CA LEU A 398 -17.36 -11.87 -10.75
C LEU A 398 -17.37 -12.91 -9.61
N ASN A 399 -17.09 -12.49 -8.37
CA ASN A 399 -17.19 -13.39 -7.20
C ASN A 399 -18.65 -13.67 -6.80
N ASP A 400 -19.59 -12.78 -7.13
CA ASP A 400 -21.03 -13.04 -6.98
C ASP A 400 -21.63 -13.91 -8.10
N GLY A 401 -20.81 -14.31 -9.09
CA GLY A 401 -21.22 -15.23 -10.15
C GLY A 401 -21.79 -14.53 -11.39
N HIS A 402 -21.53 -13.24 -11.57
CA HIS A 402 -21.92 -12.49 -12.76
C HIS A 402 -20.83 -12.55 -13.85
N THR A 403 -21.24 -12.40 -15.11
CA THR A 403 -20.31 -12.14 -16.22
C THR A 403 -20.12 -10.63 -16.35
N VAL A 404 -18.87 -10.17 -16.48
CA VAL A 404 -18.55 -8.74 -16.46
C VAL A 404 -17.79 -8.34 -17.71
N VAL A 405 -18.24 -7.28 -18.37
CA VAL A 405 -17.49 -6.60 -19.43
C VAL A 405 -17.13 -5.20 -18.96
N GLY A 406 -15.84 -4.91 -18.87
CA GLY A 406 -15.32 -3.58 -18.62
C GLY A 406 -15.15 -2.77 -19.89
N ILE A 407 -15.48 -1.49 -19.87
CA ILE A 407 -15.09 -0.55 -20.93
C ILE A 407 -14.38 0.66 -20.35
N ASP A 408 -13.44 1.23 -21.09
CA ASP A 408 -12.82 2.52 -20.74
C ASP A 408 -12.74 3.42 -21.98
N GLY A 409 -12.88 4.73 -21.77
CA GLY A 409 -12.74 5.72 -22.85
C GLY A 409 -11.28 5.86 -23.30
N LEU A 410 -10.31 5.58 -22.43
CA LEU A 410 -8.90 5.52 -22.79
C LEU A 410 -8.57 4.23 -23.50
N LYS A 411 -7.61 4.29 -24.43
CA LYS A 411 -7.03 3.08 -25.02
C LYS A 411 -6.37 2.26 -23.93
N ILE A 412 -6.66 0.97 -23.89
CA ILE A 412 -6.00 -0.01 -23.03
C ILE A 412 -5.05 -0.81 -23.92
N GLU A 413 -3.75 -0.74 -23.66
CA GLU A 413 -2.77 -1.52 -24.41
C GLU A 413 -2.89 -3.01 -24.05
N PRO A 414 -2.79 -3.94 -25.01
CA PRO A 414 -2.83 -5.37 -24.71
C PRO A 414 -1.60 -5.78 -23.88
N LEU A 415 -1.80 -6.72 -22.95
CA LEU A 415 -0.67 -7.43 -22.33
C LEU A 415 -0.19 -8.55 -23.26
N PRO A 416 1.07 -9.02 -23.10
CA PRO A 416 1.53 -10.22 -23.80
C PRO A 416 0.56 -11.41 -23.59
N GLU A 417 0.17 -12.07 -24.68
CA GLU A 417 -0.90 -13.09 -24.65
C GLU A 417 -0.57 -14.26 -23.71
N HIS A 418 0.70 -14.63 -23.59
CA HIS A 418 1.17 -15.68 -22.67
C HIS A 418 1.02 -15.29 -21.19
N LEU A 419 0.94 -13.99 -20.87
CA LEU A 419 0.70 -13.49 -19.51
C LEU A 419 -0.80 -13.34 -19.23
N SER A 420 -1.57 -12.72 -20.13
CA SER A 420 -3.01 -12.46 -19.90
C SER A 420 -3.89 -13.68 -20.18
N GLY A 421 -3.47 -14.56 -21.09
CA GLY A 421 -4.31 -15.63 -21.63
C GLY A 421 -5.36 -15.12 -22.62
N VAL A 422 -5.20 -13.91 -23.15
CA VAL A 422 -6.15 -13.26 -24.06
C VAL A 422 -5.40 -12.76 -25.29
N ARG A 423 -5.86 -13.16 -26.48
CA ARG A 423 -5.34 -12.70 -27.76
C ARG A 423 -5.87 -11.33 -28.15
N ALA A 424 -5.24 -10.71 -29.15
CA ALA A 424 -5.69 -9.43 -29.71
C ALA A 424 -7.15 -9.46 -30.23
N ASP A 425 -7.65 -10.62 -30.68
CA ASP A 425 -9.03 -10.81 -31.13
C ASP A 425 -10.03 -11.11 -29.99
N GLY A 426 -9.56 -11.14 -28.74
CA GLY A 426 -10.35 -11.46 -27.54
C GLY A 426 -10.49 -12.96 -27.25
N SER A 427 -10.00 -13.85 -28.12
CA SER A 427 -10.01 -15.29 -27.87
C SER A 427 -9.05 -15.67 -26.73
N ARG A 428 -9.39 -16.73 -25.98
CA ARG A 428 -8.61 -17.18 -24.84
C ARG A 428 -7.61 -18.28 -25.20
N ILE A 429 -6.43 -18.20 -24.60
CA ILE A 429 -5.39 -19.23 -24.66
C ILE A 429 -4.90 -19.58 -23.26
N PRO A 430 -4.25 -20.75 -23.08
CA PRO A 430 -3.52 -21.02 -21.85
C PRO A 430 -2.47 -19.92 -21.59
N PHE A 431 -2.40 -19.45 -20.34
CA PHE A 431 -1.38 -18.51 -19.88
C PHE A 431 -0.33 -19.21 -19.02
N ALA A 432 0.87 -18.64 -18.98
CA ALA A 432 1.95 -19.09 -18.12
C ALA A 432 1.75 -18.58 -16.68
N PRO A 433 2.07 -19.41 -15.65
CA PRO A 433 2.16 -18.92 -14.29
C PRO A 433 3.28 -17.88 -14.18
N VAL A 434 3.06 -16.85 -13.38
CA VAL A 434 4.08 -15.85 -13.03
C VAL A 434 4.96 -16.45 -11.94
N ALA A 435 6.18 -16.88 -12.29
CA ALA A 435 7.11 -17.48 -11.34
C ALA A 435 7.73 -16.44 -10.41
N ALA A 436 8.15 -15.29 -10.95
CA ALA A 436 8.67 -14.15 -10.21
C ALA A 436 7.89 -12.87 -10.56
N VAL A 437 7.59 -12.04 -9.56
CA VAL A 437 6.88 -10.78 -9.80
C VAL A 437 7.69 -9.81 -10.67
N ASP A 438 9.02 -9.91 -10.64
CA ASP A 438 9.92 -9.08 -11.45
C ASP A 438 9.68 -9.28 -12.96
N ASP A 439 9.16 -10.45 -13.39
CA ASP A 439 8.73 -10.70 -14.78
C ASP A 439 7.55 -9.80 -15.20
N LEU A 440 6.83 -9.23 -14.22
CA LEU A 440 5.74 -8.29 -14.44
C LEU A 440 6.18 -6.83 -14.28
N PHE A 441 7.32 -6.54 -13.67
CA PHE A 441 7.64 -5.18 -13.21
C PHE A 441 8.65 -4.51 -14.13
N ASP A 442 8.31 -3.31 -14.58
CA ASP A 442 9.17 -2.47 -15.41
C ASP A 442 9.69 -1.29 -14.58
N ALA A 443 10.86 -0.76 -14.94
CA ALA A 443 11.29 0.54 -14.41
C ALA A 443 10.22 1.60 -14.74
N LEU A 444 9.81 2.40 -13.75
CA LEU A 444 8.61 3.24 -13.85
C LEU A 444 8.70 4.29 -14.97
N ASP A 445 9.90 4.81 -15.23
CA ASP A 445 10.22 5.75 -16.30
C ASP A 445 10.23 5.11 -17.70
N GLN A 446 10.38 3.78 -17.78
CA GLN A 446 10.41 3.02 -19.03
C GLN A 446 9.07 2.35 -19.34
N ARG A 447 8.29 1.98 -18.31
CA ARG A 447 7.01 1.27 -18.40
C ARG A 447 6.07 1.84 -19.47
N ILE A 448 5.50 0.98 -20.31
CA ILE A 448 4.45 1.36 -21.27
C ILE A 448 3.21 1.86 -20.52
N LEU A 449 2.61 2.94 -21.01
CA LEU A 449 1.37 3.48 -20.46
C LEU A 449 0.24 2.56 -20.88
N ALA A 450 -0.27 1.78 -19.95
CA ALA A 450 -1.18 0.67 -20.24
C ALA A 450 -2.63 1.11 -20.41
N GLY A 451 -2.98 2.32 -19.95
CA GLY A 451 -4.32 2.90 -20.00
C GLY A 451 -5.34 2.30 -19.01
N PHE A 452 -5.03 1.17 -18.40
CA PHE A 452 -5.83 0.54 -17.33
C PHE A 452 -5.52 1.17 -15.97
N GLY A 453 -6.55 1.47 -15.16
CA GLY A 453 -6.38 1.97 -13.78
C GLY A 453 -6.91 3.38 -13.54
N GLY A 454 -7.40 4.08 -14.56
CA GLY A 454 -7.96 5.43 -14.41
C GLY A 454 -6.95 6.42 -13.81
N VAL A 455 -7.36 7.21 -12.82
CA VAL A 455 -6.49 8.20 -12.14
C VAL A 455 -5.21 7.57 -11.56
N ALA A 456 -5.22 6.28 -11.20
CA ALA A 456 -4.01 5.61 -10.74
C ALA A 456 -2.94 5.48 -11.84
N GLU A 457 -3.35 5.38 -13.11
CA GLU A 457 -2.45 5.32 -14.27
C GLU A 457 -2.03 6.72 -14.73
N TYR A 458 -2.99 7.63 -14.94
CA TYR A 458 -2.73 8.93 -15.58
C TYR A 458 -2.60 10.12 -14.64
N GLY A 459 -3.01 9.98 -13.38
CA GLY A 459 -3.02 11.08 -12.41
C GLY A 459 -1.92 10.95 -11.36
N ILE A 460 -1.83 9.79 -10.70
CA ILE A 460 -0.81 9.53 -9.67
C ILE A 460 0.57 9.48 -10.33
N THR A 461 1.55 10.12 -9.69
CA THR A 461 2.91 10.32 -10.21
C THR A 461 3.89 9.26 -9.69
N VAL A 462 5.19 9.50 -9.86
CA VAL A 462 6.31 8.61 -9.49
C VAL A 462 6.49 8.39 -7.98
N ARG A 463 5.55 8.86 -7.17
CA ARG A 463 5.44 8.58 -5.74
C ARG A 463 4.78 7.23 -5.44
N TRP A 464 4.22 6.55 -6.44
CA TRP A 464 3.61 5.24 -6.30
C TRP A 464 4.02 4.32 -7.46
N ASP A 465 4.23 3.04 -7.15
CA ASP A 465 4.69 2.05 -8.12
C ASP A 465 3.52 1.56 -8.99
N LYS A 466 3.43 2.08 -10.22
CA LYS A 466 2.35 1.73 -11.16
C LYS A 466 2.41 0.30 -11.69
N ASN A 467 3.47 -0.47 -11.37
CA ASN A 467 3.49 -1.89 -11.71
C ASN A 467 2.38 -2.68 -11.02
N PHE A 468 1.90 -2.20 -9.86
CA PHE A 468 0.72 -2.79 -9.20
C PHE A 468 -0.54 -2.77 -10.06
N LEU A 469 -0.67 -1.87 -11.04
CA LEU A 469 -1.80 -1.89 -11.98
C LEU A 469 -1.76 -3.11 -12.90
N LYS A 470 -0.57 -3.63 -13.24
CA LYS A 470 -0.43 -4.87 -14.02
C LYS A 470 -0.88 -6.08 -13.18
N VAL A 471 -0.56 -6.08 -11.89
CA VAL A 471 -1.08 -7.07 -10.92
C VAL A 471 -2.60 -7.03 -10.88
N VAL A 472 -3.20 -5.87 -10.58
CA VAL A 472 -4.67 -5.69 -10.50
C VAL A 472 -5.37 -6.10 -11.79
N ARG A 473 -4.82 -5.74 -12.94
CA ARG A 473 -5.34 -6.14 -14.25
C ARG A 473 -5.38 -7.66 -14.41
N LEU A 474 -4.27 -8.34 -14.12
CA LEU A 474 -4.17 -9.80 -14.24
C LEU A 474 -5.07 -10.55 -13.24
N LEU A 475 -5.40 -9.96 -12.08
CA LEU A 475 -6.40 -10.52 -11.16
C LEU A 475 -7.79 -10.68 -11.81
N LEU A 476 -8.09 -9.85 -12.81
CA LEU A 476 -9.36 -9.85 -13.54
C LEU A 476 -9.26 -10.51 -14.91
N GLU A 477 -8.32 -10.11 -15.75
CA GLU A 477 -8.24 -10.47 -17.18
C GLU A 477 -8.10 -11.98 -17.41
N ARG A 478 -7.43 -12.68 -16.49
CA ARG A 478 -7.28 -14.14 -16.51
C ARG A 478 -8.55 -14.92 -16.15
N ARG A 479 -9.61 -14.26 -15.65
CA ARG A 479 -10.86 -14.91 -15.27
C ARG A 479 -11.76 -15.11 -16.49
N PRO A 480 -12.28 -16.32 -16.75
CA PRO A 480 -13.02 -16.62 -17.96
C PRO A 480 -14.27 -15.75 -18.17
N GLU A 481 -14.93 -15.34 -17.08
CA GLU A 481 -16.17 -14.54 -17.09
C GLU A 481 -15.94 -13.03 -17.21
N PHE A 482 -14.69 -12.57 -17.39
CA PHE A 482 -14.33 -11.16 -17.54
C PHE A 482 -13.86 -10.86 -18.96
N SER A 483 -14.14 -9.66 -19.47
CA SER A 483 -13.49 -9.09 -20.65
C SER A 483 -13.41 -7.59 -20.49
N MET A 484 -12.45 -6.93 -21.16
CA MET A 484 -12.38 -5.48 -21.14
C MET A 484 -11.94 -4.88 -22.47
N PHE A 485 -12.44 -3.67 -22.75
CA PHE A 485 -12.17 -2.95 -24.00
C PHE A 485 -11.85 -1.49 -23.71
N GLY A 486 -10.69 -1.03 -24.19
CA GLY A 486 -10.33 0.40 -24.17
C GLY A 486 -10.80 1.13 -25.43
N GLY A 487 -10.78 2.46 -25.39
CA GLY A 487 -11.18 3.33 -26.50
C GLY A 487 -12.70 3.37 -26.74
N VAL A 488 -13.50 2.90 -25.79
CA VAL A 488 -14.97 2.84 -25.87
C VAL A 488 -15.56 3.85 -24.90
N ARG A 489 -15.98 5.00 -25.41
CA ARG A 489 -16.61 6.04 -24.59
C ARG A 489 -18.09 5.74 -24.39
N PHE A 490 -18.48 5.43 -23.16
CA PHE A 490 -19.89 5.32 -22.78
C PHE A 490 -20.61 6.67 -22.93
N GLY A 491 -21.82 6.66 -23.50
CA GLY A 491 -22.56 7.87 -23.89
C GLY A 491 -22.04 8.55 -25.17
N GLY A 492 -21.09 7.93 -25.88
CA GLY A 492 -20.60 8.37 -27.18
C GLY A 492 -20.50 7.21 -28.16
N THR A 493 -19.42 6.43 -28.06
CA THR A 493 -19.18 5.25 -28.89
C THR A 493 -20.19 4.13 -28.62
N LEU A 494 -20.61 3.99 -27.36
CA LEU A 494 -21.61 3.03 -26.92
C LEU A 494 -22.67 3.77 -26.10
N SER A 495 -23.94 3.73 -26.55
CA SER A 495 -25.05 4.32 -25.81
C SER A 495 -25.63 3.36 -24.75
N VAL A 496 -26.56 3.87 -23.93
CA VAL A 496 -27.33 3.05 -22.98
C VAL A 496 -28.16 1.99 -23.73
N GLU A 497 -28.82 2.40 -24.81
CA GLU A 497 -29.66 1.54 -25.65
C GLU A 497 -28.84 0.48 -26.38
N ASP A 498 -27.65 0.83 -26.87
CA ASP A 498 -26.72 -0.15 -27.46
C ASP A 498 -26.33 -1.21 -26.44
N ALA A 499 -26.00 -0.83 -25.21
CA ALA A 499 -25.61 -1.77 -24.16
C ALA A 499 -26.72 -2.80 -23.87
N PHE A 500 -27.97 -2.35 -23.69
CA PHE A 500 -29.09 -3.27 -23.50
C PHE A 500 -29.37 -4.14 -24.74
N ARG A 501 -29.19 -3.59 -25.96
CA ARG A 501 -29.32 -4.36 -27.22
C ARG A 501 -28.26 -5.45 -27.37
N LEU A 502 -27.05 -5.22 -26.87
CA LEU A 502 -25.98 -6.22 -26.78
C LEU A 502 -26.25 -7.28 -25.71
N GLY A 503 -27.31 -7.11 -24.91
CA GLY A 503 -27.78 -8.07 -23.93
C GLY A 503 -27.24 -7.86 -22.52
N PHE A 504 -26.62 -6.72 -22.19
CA PHE A 504 -26.29 -6.45 -20.80
C PHE A 504 -27.56 -6.27 -19.96
N ASP A 505 -27.60 -6.88 -18.78
CA ASP A 505 -28.73 -6.78 -17.86
C ASP A 505 -28.60 -5.53 -16.97
N HIS A 506 -27.36 -5.12 -16.69
CA HIS A 506 -27.04 -3.97 -15.85
C HIS A 506 -25.87 -3.17 -16.41
N ILE A 507 -25.88 -1.86 -16.12
CA ILE A 507 -24.80 -0.94 -16.43
C ILE A 507 -24.34 -0.29 -15.12
N ALA A 508 -23.05 -0.39 -14.82
CA ALA A 508 -22.42 0.26 -13.68
C ALA A 508 -21.60 1.47 -14.15
N LEU A 509 -21.86 2.64 -13.55
CA LEU A 509 -21.16 3.88 -13.84
C LEU A 509 -19.99 4.09 -12.88
N ALA A 510 -18.78 3.81 -13.36
CA ALA A 510 -17.52 3.96 -12.62
C ALA A 510 -16.54 4.92 -13.33
N LEU A 511 -17.11 5.94 -14.00
CA LEU A 511 -16.42 6.87 -14.91
C LEU A 511 -15.54 7.92 -14.20
N GLY A 512 -15.62 8.00 -12.86
CA GLY A 512 -14.90 8.99 -12.07
C GLY A 512 -15.40 10.43 -12.26
N ALA A 513 -14.60 11.39 -11.80
CA ALA A 513 -14.89 12.82 -11.85
C ALA A 513 -13.87 13.55 -12.75
N GLY A 514 -13.92 13.28 -14.06
CA GLY A 514 -12.94 13.79 -15.02
C GLY A 514 -13.14 15.25 -15.47
N ARG A 515 -14.22 15.92 -15.06
CA ARG A 515 -14.48 17.32 -15.44
C ARG A 515 -13.56 18.26 -14.66
N PRO A 516 -12.69 19.05 -15.32
CA PRO A 516 -11.79 19.96 -14.62
C PRO A 516 -12.57 21.11 -13.97
N THR A 517 -12.07 21.57 -12.81
CA THR A 517 -12.49 22.84 -12.22
C THR A 517 -11.74 23.97 -12.92
N VAL A 518 -12.47 24.79 -13.67
CA VAL A 518 -11.92 25.99 -14.32
C VAL A 518 -12.20 27.20 -13.43
N LEU A 519 -11.17 28.02 -13.22
CA LEU A 519 -11.31 29.28 -12.49
C LEU A 519 -11.87 30.35 -13.43
N ASP A 520 -12.90 31.06 -12.97
CA ASP A 520 -13.44 32.22 -13.68
C ASP A 520 -12.55 33.43 -13.42
N ILE A 521 -11.46 33.54 -14.19
CA ILE A 521 -10.48 34.60 -14.08
C ILE A 521 -10.19 35.21 -15.47
N PRO A 522 -9.89 36.52 -15.55
CA PRO A 522 -9.44 37.14 -16.79
C PRO A 522 -8.25 36.38 -17.39
N ASN A 523 -8.24 36.21 -18.71
CA ASN A 523 -7.18 35.52 -19.45
C ASN A 523 -6.99 34.03 -19.10
N GLY A 524 -8.03 33.35 -18.58
CA GLY A 524 -7.98 31.90 -18.27
C GLY A 524 -7.68 30.97 -19.46
N LEU A 525 -7.75 31.47 -20.70
CA LEU A 525 -7.40 30.74 -21.93
C LEU A 525 -6.12 31.28 -22.62
N ALA A 526 -5.38 32.17 -21.95
CA ALA A 526 -4.14 32.71 -22.51
C ALA A 526 -3.09 31.61 -22.73
N ARG A 527 -2.21 31.83 -23.71
CA ARG A 527 -1.13 30.89 -24.03
C ARG A 527 -0.28 30.62 -22.79
N GLY A 528 -0.16 29.34 -22.41
CA GLY A 528 0.58 28.90 -21.23
C GLY A 528 -0.30 28.59 -20.02
N VAL A 529 -1.56 29.04 -20.00
CA VAL A 529 -2.54 28.65 -18.98
C VAL A 529 -3.10 27.27 -19.33
N ARG A 530 -3.08 26.33 -18.37
CA ARG A 530 -3.58 24.96 -18.52
C ARG A 530 -4.23 24.52 -17.22
N THR A 531 -5.23 23.65 -17.31
CA THR A 531 -5.71 22.95 -16.12
C THR A 531 -4.68 21.91 -15.68
N ALA A 532 -4.61 21.64 -14.37
CA ALA A 532 -3.68 20.66 -13.83
C ALA A 532 -3.95 19.25 -14.36
N SER A 533 -5.23 18.88 -14.56
CA SER A 533 -5.61 17.61 -15.19
C SER A 533 -5.10 17.52 -16.62
N ASP A 534 -5.22 18.57 -17.43
CA ASP A 534 -4.73 18.55 -18.82
C ASP A 534 -3.21 18.43 -18.88
N PHE A 535 -2.49 19.12 -17.97
CA PHE A 535 -1.04 19.02 -17.86
C PHE A 535 -0.61 17.60 -17.47
N LEU A 536 -1.16 17.04 -16.38
CA LEU A 536 -0.78 15.71 -15.89
C LEU A 536 -1.17 14.62 -16.88
N MET A 537 -2.40 14.65 -17.42
CA MET A 537 -2.84 13.68 -18.43
C MET A 537 -2.01 13.81 -19.71
N GLY A 538 -1.75 15.03 -20.17
CA GLY A 538 -0.90 15.28 -21.33
C GLY A 538 0.52 14.74 -21.13
N LEU A 539 1.12 14.99 -19.97
CA LEU A 539 2.47 14.50 -19.65
C LEU A 539 2.52 12.97 -19.53
N GLN A 540 1.60 12.40 -18.75
CA GLN A 540 1.58 10.97 -18.43
C GLN A 540 1.10 10.14 -19.61
N LEU A 541 -0.07 10.41 -20.20
CA LEU A 541 -0.67 9.53 -21.23
C LEU A 541 0.02 9.61 -22.59
N THR A 542 0.60 10.74 -22.96
CA THR A 542 1.34 10.85 -24.25
C THR A 542 2.78 10.35 -24.15
N GLY A 543 3.24 10.07 -22.92
CA GLY A 543 4.64 9.76 -22.67
C GLY A 543 5.58 10.91 -23.04
N ALA A 544 5.15 12.18 -22.90
CA ALA A 544 5.94 13.33 -23.32
C ALA A 544 7.34 13.38 -22.67
N ALA A 545 7.47 12.82 -21.47
CA ALA A 545 8.75 12.67 -20.75
C ALA A 545 9.67 11.57 -21.32
N LYS A 546 9.15 10.64 -22.13
CA LYS A 546 9.96 9.54 -22.67
C LYS A 546 10.84 10.00 -23.82
N ALA A 547 12.08 9.53 -23.88
CA ALA A 547 13.05 9.93 -24.90
C ALA A 547 12.58 9.56 -26.32
N ASP A 548 11.99 8.38 -26.48
CA ASP A 548 11.47 7.81 -27.72
C ASP A 548 10.11 8.37 -28.16
N SER A 549 9.41 9.12 -27.29
CA SER A 549 8.11 9.71 -27.62
C SER A 549 8.26 10.99 -28.43
N LEU A 550 7.59 11.06 -29.58
CA LEU A 550 7.46 12.29 -30.38
C LEU A 550 6.61 13.36 -29.68
N ALA A 551 5.74 12.95 -28.74
CA ALA A 551 4.91 13.88 -28.00
C ALA A 551 5.76 14.86 -27.20
N ASN A 552 5.35 16.12 -27.21
CA ASN A 552 6.02 17.18 -26.47
C ASN A 552 4.97 18.11 -25.86
N LEU A 553 5.02 18.21 -24.54
CA LEU A 553 4.22 19.15 -23.78
C LEU A 553 5.07 20.39 -23.54
N GLN A 554 4.77 21.54 -24.13
CA GLN A 554 5.61 22.73 -23.91
C GLN A 554 5.41 23.32 -22.50
N LEU A 555 6.53 23.52 -21.80
CA LEU A 555 6.65 24.13 -20.48
C LEU A 555 7.83 25.13 -20.47
N ARG A 556 7.65 26.27 -19.79
CA ARG A 556 8.72 27.26 -19.52
C ARG A 556 8.66 27.65 -18.06
N LEU A 557 9.82 27.70 -17.41
CA LEU A 557 9.96 28.23 -16.05
C LEU A 557 10.19 29.76 -16.09
N PRO A 558 9.72 30.52 -15.08
CA PRO A 558 9.00 30.05 -13.89
C PRO A 558 7.56 29.63 -14.18
N VAL A 559 7.03 28.70 -13.38
CA VAL A 559 5.62 28.25 -13.42
C VAL A 559 4.91 28.64 -12.14
N VAL A 560 3.61 28.90 -12.23
CA VAL A 560 2.73 29.13 -11.08
C VAL A 560 1.67 28.02 -11.06
N VAL A 561 1.56 27.31 -9.95
CA VAL A 561 0.55 26.26 -9.74
C VAL A 561 -0.46 26.74 -8.72
N ILE A 562 -1.74 26.79 -9.13
CA ILE A 562 -2.84 27.24 -8.27
C ILE A 562 -3.56 26.01 -7.72
N GLY A 563 -3.36 25.71 -6.44
CA GLY A 563 -4.06 24.64 -5.72
C GLY A 563 -3.17 23.92 -4.70
N GLY A 564 -3.75 23.59 -3.54
CA GLY A 564 -3.03 22.94 -2.41
C GLY A 564 -3.34 21.45 -2.23
N GLY A 565 -4.12 20.85 -3.12
CA GLY A 565 -4.42 19.41 -3.10
C GLY A 565 -3.31 18.57 -3.76
N LEU A 566 -3.46 17.25 -3.74
CA LEU A 566 -2.52 16.30 -4.36
C LEU A 566 -2.26 16.64 -5.83
N THR A 567 -3.29 16.98 -6.61
CA THR A 567 -3.13 17.39 -8.01
C THR A 567 -2.21 18.60 -8.19
N GLY A 568 -2.26 19.57 -7.26
CA GLY A 568 -1.38 20.74 -7.27
C GLY A 568 0.08 20.36 -6.95
N ILE A 569 0.28 19.52 -5.94
CA ILE A 569 1.60 19.00 -5.56
C ILE A 569 2.21 18.17 -6.70
N ASP A 570 1.44 17.27 -7.28
CA ASP A 570 1.84 16.44 -8.41
C ASP A 570 2.19 17.35 -9.61
N THR A 571 1.37 18.35 -9.93
CA THR A 571 1.67 19.32 -11.01
C THR A 571 2.97 20.09 -10.75
N ALA A 572 3.19 20.57 -9.53
CA ALA A 572 4.39 21.33 -9.17
C ALA A 572 5.66 20.48 -9.29
N THR A 573 5.63 19.25 -8.75
CA THR A 573 6.80 18.35 -8.79
C THR A 573 7.09 17.82 -10.18
N GLU A 574 6.06 17.47 -10.97
CA GLU A 574 6.20 17.03 -12.35
C GLU A 574 6.72 18.15 -13.27
N SER A 575 6.27 19.39 -13.09
CA SER A 575 6.74 20.55 -13.87
C SER A 575 8.25 20.76 -13.73
N LEU A 576 8.77 20.66 -12.49
CA LEU A 576 10.20 20.80 -12.22
C LEU A 576 11.02 19.63 -12.78
N ALA A 577 10.51 18.40 -12.70
CA ALA A 577 11.19 17.21 -13.23
C ALA A 577 11.17 17.14 -14.76
N TYR A 578 10.10 17.62 -15.39
CA TYR A 578 9.91 17.55 -16.84
C TYR A 578 10.69 18.61 -17.61
N TYR A 579 10.85 19.82 -17.06
CA TYR A 579 11.49 20.92 -17.79
C TYR A 579 12.91 20.58 -18.29
N PRO A 580 13.82 19.98 -17.48
CA PRO A 580 15.13 19.54 -17.98
C PRO A 580 15.02 18.50 -19.10
N VAL A 581 14.16 17.48 -18.93
CA VAL A 581 13.93 16.42 -19.93
C VAL A 581 13.44 17.01 -21.26
N GLN A 582 12.56 18.00 -21.20
CA GLN A 582 12.09 18.70 -22.39
C GLN A 582 13.25 19.40 -23.11
N VAL A 583 14.11 20.11 -22.38
CA VAL A 583 15.27 20.83 -22.95
C VAL A 583 16.26 19.85 -23.57
N GLU A 584 16.56 18.75 -22.88
CA GLU A 584 17.45 17.68 -23.37
C GLU A 584 16.89 17.07 -24.67
N LYS A 585 15.60 16.69 -24.69
CA LYS A 585 14.95 16.15 -25.90
C LYS A 585 14.98 17.12 -27.08
N PHE A 586 14.76 18.42 -26.83
CA PHE A 586 14.84 19.43 -27.88
C PHE A 586 16.26 19.60 -28.41
N THR A 587 17.23 19.68 -27.50
CA THR A 587 18.66 19.84 -27.85
C THR A 587 19.13 18.66 -28.69
N GLN A 588 18.89 17.42 -28.24
CA GLN A 588 19.27 16.21 -28.95
C GLN A 588 18.68 16.16 -30.36
N ARG A 589 17.38 16.48 -30.51
CA ARG A 589 16.72 16.49 -31.82
C ARG A 589 17.25 17.59 -32.73
N TYR A 590 17.49 18.77 -32.17
CA TYR A 590 18.07 19.88 -32.91
C TYR A 590 19.46 19.51 -33.43
N GLU A 591 20.33 18.98 -32.58
CA GLU A 591 21.68 18.54 -32.95
C GLU A 591 21.65 17.44 -34.01
N GLN A 592 20.76 16.45 -33.88
CA GLN A 592 20.58 15.40 -34.88
C GLN A 592 20.12 15.97 -36.23
N LEU A 593 19.15 16.89 -36.23
CA LEU A 593 18.66 17.52 -37.44
C LEU A 593 19.74 18.40 -38.10
N CYS A 594 20.52 19.15 -37.33
CA CYS A 594 21.64 19.93 -37.84
C CYS A 594 22.72 19.02 -38.44
N ALA A 595 23.01 17.88 -37.83
CA ALA A 595 23.95 16.89 -38.36
C ALA A 595 23.46 16.28 -39.69
N GLU A 596 22.16 16.03 -39.83
CA GLU A 596 21.55 15.43 -41.03
C GLU A 596 21.31 16.44 -42.16
N ARG A 597 20.98 17.70 -41.85
CA ARG A 597 20.44 18.67 -42.83
C ARG A 597 21.23 19.98 -42.93
N GLY A 598 22.26 20.17 -42.12
CA GLY A 598 22.89 21.48 -41.93
C GLY A 598 22.12 22.35 -40.93
N ALA A 599 22.80 23.35 -40.39
CA ALA A 599 22.29 24.24 -39.34
C ALA A 599 21.16 25.16 -39.81
#